data_AF-A0A486XNP8-F1
#
_entry.id   AF-A0A486XNP8-F1
#
_cell.length_a   1.000
_cell.length_b   1.000
_cell.length_c   1.000
_cell.angle_alpha   90.00
_cell.angle_beta   90.00
_cell.angle_gamma   90.00
#
_symmetry.space_group_name_H-M   'P 1'
#
loop_
_entity.id
_entity.type
_entity.pdbx_description
1 polymer ?
#
loop_
_entity_poly.entity_id
_entity_poly.type
_entity_poly.pdbx_seq_one_letter_code
_entity_poly.pdbx_strand_id
1 'polypeptide(L)'
;MDWRQWLDVKQYEFLLHWFMRRQRELKLAELNEPLAYDSFSMYDQLCQQMLKEAAVAYVERFSQPAAPIALTNMLHLAELELAGRPVKPASGQLH
;
A
#
# COMPACT_ATOMS: atom_id res chain seq x y z
N MET A 1 8.44 9.27 -0.26
CA MET A 1 8.56 7.85 0.16
C MET A 1 9.32 7.10 -0.92
N ASP A 2 10.63 6.89 -0.78
CA ASP A 2 11.44 6.20 -1.79
C ASP A 2 11.41 4.67 -1.59
N TRP A 3 10.46 4.00 -2.24
CA TRP A 3 10.36 2.54 -2.28
C TRP A 3 11.61 1.87 -2.86
N ARG A 4 12.37 2.60 -3.69
CA ARG A 4 13.61 2.18 -4.33
C ARG A 4 14.72 1.79 -3.34
N GLN A 5 14.61 2.21 -2.09
CA GLN A 5 15.56 1.83 -1.04
C GLN A 5 15.34 0.41 -0.50
N TRP A 6 14.17 -0.18 -0.76
CA TRP A 6 13.73 -1.42 -0.10
C TRP A 6 13.29 -2.52 -1.07
N LEU A 7 12.90 -2.15 -2.29
CA LEU A 7 12.30 -3.06 -3.26
C LEU A 7 12.94 -2.91 -4.64
N ASP A 8 13.15 -4.04 -5.30
CA ASP A 8 13.40 -4.09 -6.74
C ASP A 8 12.15 -3.69 -7.52
N VAL A 9 12.33 -3.27 -8.78
CA VAL A 9 11.22 -2.87 -9.66
C VAL A 9 10.14 -3.96 -9.76
N LYS A 10 10.52 -5.24 -9.84
CA LYS A 10 9.57 -6.36 -9.93
C LYS A 10 8.81 -6.61 -8.63
N GLN A 11 9.45 -6.39 -7.48
CA GLN A 11 8.83 -6.49 -6.17
C GLN A 11 7.85 -5.34 -5.94
N TYR A 12 8.24 -4.13 -6.35
CA TYR A 12 7.39 -2.94 -6.38
C TYR A 12 6.13 -3.16 -7.24
N GLU A 13 6.30 -3.57 -8.50
CA GLU A 13 5.18 -3.81 -9.43
C GLU A 13 4.20 -4.86 -8.89
N PHE A 14 4.74 -5.95 -8.33
CA PHE A 14 3.93 -7.00 -7.71
C PHE A 14 3.09 -6.46 -6.55
N LEU A 15 3.74 -5.79 -5.59
CA LEU A 15 3.06 -5.25 -4.41
C LEU A 15 2.03 -4.19 -4.79
N LEU A 16 2.37 -3.29 -5.71
CA LEU A 16 1.46 -2.24 -6.18
C LEU A 16 0.18 -2.84 -6.77
N HIS A 17 0.31 -3.77 -7.72
CA HIS A 17 -0.85 -4.41 -8.34
C HIS A 17 -1.64 -5.25 -7.34
N TRP A 18 -0.97 -5.94 -6.41
CA TRP A 18 -1.63 -6.73 -5.38
C TRP A 18 -2.49 -5.85 -4.47
N PHE A 19 -1.92 -4.75 -3.95
CA PHE A 19 -2.65 -3.82 -3.08
C PHE A 19 -3.78 -3.10 -3.82
N MET A 20 -3.55 -2.63 -5.06
CA MET A 20 -4.61 -2.01 -5.86
C MET A 20 -5.79 -2.95 -6.11
N ARG A 21 -5.51 -4.23 -6.38
CA ARG A 21 -6.55 -5.25 -6.54
C ARG A 21 -7.32 -5.46 -5.23
N ARG A 22 -6.61 -5.64 -4.11
CA ARG A 22 -7.26 -5.89 -2.81
C ARG A 22 -8.08 -4.71 -2.32
N GLN A 23 -7.57 -3.49 -2.43
CA GLN A 23 -8.30 -2.29 -2.04
C GLN A 23 -9.57 -2.08 -2.88
N ARG A 24 -9.55 -2.47 -4.17
CA ARG A 24 -10.75 -2.51 -5.02
C ARG A 24 -11.74 -3.59 -4.60
N GLU A 25 -11.27 -4.81 -4.31
CA GLU A 25 -12.11 -5.92 -3.84
C GLU A 25 -12.82 -5.58 -2.51
N LEU A 26 -12.10 -4.93 -1.59
CA LEU A 26 -12.61 -4.50 -0.29
C LEU A 26 -13.39 -3.18 -0.35
N LYS A 27 -13.47 -2.52 -1.52
CA LYS A 27 -14.08 -1.20 -1.68
C LYS A 27 -13.59 -0.22 -0.63
N LEU A 28 -12.28 -0.21 -0.38
CA LEU A 28 -11.69 0.53 0.73
C LEU A 28 -12.00 2.04 0.67
N ALA A 29 -12.04 2.59 -0.55
CA ALA A 29 -12.39 3.98 -0.80
C ALA A 29 -13.88 4.32 -0.54
N GLU A 30 -14.76 3.32 -0.45
CA GLU A 30 -16.18 3.50 -0.12
C GLU A 30 -16.44 3.45 1.39
N LEU A 31 -15.44 3.05 2.20
CA LEU A 31 -15.50 3.13 3.67
C LEU A 31 -15.46 4.59 4.11
N ASN A 32 -16.60 5.26 4.01
CA ASN A 32 -16.87 6.53 4.67
C ASN A 32 -17.08 6.28 6.17
N GLU A 33 -16.09 5.75 6.88
CA GLU A 33 -16.15 5.74 8.33
C GLU A 33 -15.84 7.15 8.85
N PRO A 34 -16.76 7.80 9.60
CA PRO A 34 -16.42 8.99 10.34
C PRO A 34 -15.31 8.60 11.33
N LEU A 35 -14.24 9.39 11.39
CA LEU A 35 -13.10 9.23 12.31
C LEU A 35 -13.59 8.71 13.67
N ALA A 36 -13.53 7.40 13.86
CA ALA A 36 -14.09 6.76 15.03
C ALA A 36 -13.22 7.15 16.22
N TYR A 37 -13.81 7.88 17.17
CA TYR A 37 -13.13 8.29 18.40
C TYR A 37 -12.90 7.10 19.35
N ASP A 38 -13.59 5.97 19.10
CA ASP A 38 -13.20 4.67 19.61
C ASP A 38 -12.15 4.10 18.66
N SER A 39 -10.95 3.86 19.17
CA SER A 39 -9.69 3.44 18.54
C SER A 39 -9.72 2.13 17.70
N PHE A 40 -10.86 1.78 17.13
CA PHE A 40 -11.20 0.56 16.41
C PHE A 40 -11.90 0.94 15.10
N SER A 41 -11.19 1.60 14.19
CA SER A 41 -11.70 1.79 12.82
C SER A 41 -11.59 0.48 12.05
N MET A 42 -12.67 0.11 11.34
CA MET A 42 -12.67 -1.03 10.42
C MET A 42 -11.59 -0.86 9.34
N TYR A 43 -11.33 0.38 8.96
CA TYR A 43 -10.24 0.74 8.05
C TYR A 43 -8.88 0.21 8.54
N ASP A 44 -8.54 0.46 9.80
CA ASP A 44 -7.25 0.04 10.37
C ASP A 44 -7.14 -1.48 10.43
N GLN A 45 -8.23 -2.18 10.75
CA GLN A 45 -8.24 -3.64 10.76
C GLN A 45 -8.02 -4.22 9.36
N LEU A 46 -8.70 -3.66 8.35
CA LEU A 46 -8.52 -4.08 6.96
C LEU A 46 -7.11 -3.78 6.46
N CYS A 47 -6.54 -2.63 6.82
CA CYS A 47 -5.15 -2.29 6.51
C CYS A 47 -4.17 -3.29 7.13
N GLN A 48 -4.32 -3.60 8.41
CA GLN A 48 -3.48 -4.58 9.09
C GLN A 48 -3.62 -5.99 8.48
N GLN A 49 -4.84 -6.38 8.12
CA GLN A 49 -5.09 -7.66 7.46
C GLN A 49 -4.43 -7.72 6.08
N MET A 50 -4.56 -6.67 5.27
CA MET A 50 -3.91 -6.58 3.96
C MET A 50 -2.38 -6.63 4.07
N LEU A 51 -1.78 -5.96 5.06
CA LEU A 51 -0.33 -6.00 5.27
C LEU A 51 0.15 -7.42 5.60
N LYS A 52 -0.60 -8.16 6.43
CA LYS A 52 -0.28 -9.56 6.77
C LYS A 52 -0.38 -10.46 5.53
N GLU A 53 -1.46 -10.35 4.76
CA GLU A 53 -1.66 -11.13 3.54
C GLU A 53 -0.61 -10.79 2.47
N ALA A 54 -0.28 -9.52 2.29
CA ALA A 54 0.75 -9.08 1.35
C ALA A 54 2.13 -9.62 1.74
N ALA A 55 2.45 -9.67 3.03
CA ALA A 55 3.70 -10.26 3.50
C ALA A 55 3.80 -11.75 3.13
N VAL A 56 2.70 -12.50 3.30
CA VAL A 56 2.64 -13.92 2.91
C VAL A 56 2.81 -14.08 1.39
N ALA A 57 1.99 -13.37 0.60
CA ALA A 57 2.06 -13.44 -0.86
C ALA A 57 3.42 -13.03 -1.43
N TYR A 58 4.09 -12.06 -0.78
CA TYR A 58 5.44 -11.63 -1.14
C TYR A 58 6.47 -12.73 -0.88
N VAL A 59 6.43 -13.37 0.30
CA VAL A 59 7.32 -14.48 0.63
C VAL A 59 7.10 -15.67 -0.30
N GLU A 60 5.85 -15.98 -0.64
CA GLU A 60 5.54 -17.04 -1.61
C GLU A 60 6.12 -16.75 -3.01
N ARG A 61 6.12 -15.48 -3.43
CA ARG A 61 6.58 -15.08 -4.76
C ARG A 61 8.10 -14.94 -4.87
N PHE A 62 8.74 -14.41 -3.83
CA PHE A 62 10.16 -14.02 -3.87
C PHE A 62 11.04 -14.79 -2.89
N SER A 63 10.48 -15.70 -2.08
CA SER A 63 11.18 -16.52 -1.09
C SER A 63 12.02 -15.72 -0.08
N GLN A 64 11.66 -14.46 0.14
CA GLN A 64 12.35 -13.56 1.07
C GLN A 64 11.32 -12.66 1.78
N PRO A 65 11.58 -12.23 3.03
CA PRO A 65 10.70 -11.32 3.74
C PRO A 65 10.78 -9.90 3.15
N ALA A 66 9.64 -9.22 3.04
CA ALA A 66 9.61 -7.78 2.74
C ALA A 66 9.87 -6.98 4.02
N ALA A 67 10.54 -5.83 3.89
CA ALA A 67 10.62 -4.88 4.99
C ALA A 67 9.22 -4.35 5.34
N PRO A 68 8.80 -4.34 6.63
CA PRO A 68 7.46 -3.87 7.01
C PRO A 68 7.15 -2.44 6.56
N ILE A 69 8.18 -1.58 6.56
CA ILE A 69 8.07 -0.21 6.05
C ILE A 69 7.79 -0.17 4.54
N ALA A 70 8.34 -1.11 3.77
CA ALA A 70 8.09 -1.20 2.34
C ALA A 70 6.63 -1.60 2.06
N LEU A 71 6.10 -2.58 2.79
CA LEU A 71 4.69 -2.99 2.66
C LEU A 71 3.73 -1.84 3.00
N THR A 72 4.00 -1.13 4.09
CA THR A 72 3.20 0.03 4.52
C THR A 72 3.27 1.15 3.48
N ASN A 73 4.44 1.45 2.94
CA ASN A 73 4.59 2.44 1.87
C ASN A 73 3.83 2.02 0.61
N MET A 74 3.86 0.73 0.25
CA MET A 74 3.16 0.23 -0.93
C MET A 74 1.65 0.26 -0.80
N LEU A 75 1.11 0.01 0.39
CA LEU A 75 -0.31 0.16 0.69
C LEU A 75 -0.79 1.60 0.41
N HIS A 76 -0.09 2.60 0.97
CA HIS A 76 -0.43 4.01 0.79
C HIS A 76 -0.24 4.47 -0.66
N LEU A 77 0.80 3.99 -1.35
CA LEU A 77 0.99 4.28 -2.77
C LEU A 77 -0.17 3.74 -3.61
N ALA A 78 -0.62 2.51 -3.36
CA ALA A 78 -1.78 1.94 -4.06
C ALA A 78 -3.07 2.73 -3.80
N GLU A 79 -3.26 3.22 -2.58
CA GLU A 79 -4.40 4.06 -2.22
C GLU A 79 -4.41 5.37 -3.01
N LEU A 80 -3.26 6.05 -3.12
CA LEU A 80 -3.11 7.28 -3.90
C LEU A 80 -3.38 7.06 -5.40
N GLU A 81 -2.85 5.97 -5.95
CA GLU A 81 -3.08 5.57 -7.34
C GLU A 81 -4.56 5.28 -7.61
N LEU A 82 -5.26 4.62 -6.67
CA LEU A 82 -6.70 4.36 -6.78
C LEU A 82 -7.55 5.61 -6.59
N ALA A 83 -7.14 6.54 -5.73
CA ALA A 83 -7.80 7.83 -5.54
C ALA A 83 -7.62 8.77 -6.74
N GLY A 84 -6.88 8.36 -7.77
CA GLY A 84 -6.61 9.17 -8.96
C GLY A 84 -5.81 10.43 -8.65
N ARG A 85 -5.13 10.50 -7.50
CA ARG A 85 -4.19 11.57 -7.18
C ARG A 85 -2.81 11.11 -7.63
N PRO A 86 -2.34 11.51 -8.83
CA PRO A 86 -0.97 11.23 -9.18
C PRO A 86 -0.08 11.81 -8.09
N VAL A 87 0.85 10.98 -7.59
CA VAL A 87 1.98 11.48 -6.82
C VAL A 87 2.71 12.39 -7.79
N LYS A 88 2.43 13.69 -7.74
CA LYS A 88 3.18 14.68 -8.51
C LYS A 88 4.63 14.41 -8.13
N PRO A 89 5.50 13.93 -9.05
CA PRO A 89 6.91 13.84 -8.72
C PRO A 89 7.27 15.24 -8.25
N ALA A 90 8.00 15.34 -7.14
CA ALA A 90 8.55 16.61 -6.72
C ALA A 90 9.56 17.06 -7.78
N SER A 91 9.06 17.56 -8.91
CA SER A 91 9.78 18.35 -9.89
C SER A 91 10.03 19.69 -9.23
N GLY A 92 11.03 19.68 -8.35
CA GLY A 92 11.53 20.83 -7.62
C GLY A 92 13.05 20.78 -7.51
N GLN A 93 13.72 20.18 -8.50
CA GLN A 93 15.04 20.62 -8.92
C GLN A 93 14.86 21.30 -10.26
N LEU A 94 14.67 22.62 -10.21
CA LEU A 94 15.06 23.49 -11.31
C LEU A 94 16.04 24.50 -10.71
N HIS A 95 17.21 24.51 -11.34
CA HIS A 95 18.40 25.33 -11.18
C HIS A 95 18.22 26.72 -10.56
#